data_AF-A0A8S2ZLM4-F1
#
_entry.id   AF-A0A8S2ZLM4-F1
#
_cell.length_a   1.000
_cell.length_b   1.000
_cell.length_c   1.000
_cell.angle_alpha   90.00
_cell.angle_beta   90.00
_cell.angle_gamma   90.00
#
_symmetry.space_group_name_H-M   'P 1'
#
loop_
_entity.id
_entity.type
_entity.pdbx_description
1 polymer ?
#
loop_
_entity_poly.entity_id
_entity_poly.type
_entity_poly.pdbx_seq_one_letter_code
_entity_poly.pdbx_strand_id
1 'polypeptide(L)' 'GNTQPGDGVRFKGRGPIQLTGRANYREAGRALGIDLEANPQIVATPAVGFRTSVWFWTKHNLNALADAGTLAAFRQITRK' A
#
# COMPACT_ATOMS: atom_id res chain seq x y z
N GLY A 1 6.63 -9.60 7.81
CA GLY A 1 5.68 -9.29 6.73
C GLY A 1 5.51 -10.50 5.84
N ASN A 2 6.55 -10.84 5.08
CA ASN A 2 6.70 -12.15 4.45
C ASN A 2 7.07 -13.19 5.52
N THR A 3 6.54 -14.40 5.39
CA THR A 3 6.76 -15.50 6.37
C THR A 3 6.97 -16.86 5.71
N GLN A 4 6.81 -16.97 4.38
CA GLN A 4 6.94 -18.22 3.65
C GLN A 4 7.99 -18.09 2.52
N PRO A 5 8.70 -19.19 2.16
CA PRO A 5 9.50 -19.23 0.94
C PRO A 5 8.68 -18.83 -0.29
N GLY A 6 9.27 -18.01 -1.17
CA GLY A 6 8.59 -17.49 -2.37
C GLY A 6 7.80 -16.18 -2.16
N ASP A 7 7.61 -15.73 -0.92
CA ASP A 7 6.86 -14.50 -0.63
C ASP A 7 7.45 -13.24 -1.27
N GLY A 8 8.78 -13.17 -1.41
CA GLY A 8 9.44 -12.02 -2.02
C GLY A 8 8.94 -11.77 -3.45
N VAL A 9 8.89 -12.83 -4.27
CA VAL A 9 8.41 -12.75 -5.65
C VAL A 9 6.89 -12.60 -5.70
N ARG A 10 6.16 -13.36 -4.87
CA ARG A 10 4.70 -13.33 -4.83
C ARG A 10 4.16 -11.94 -4.46
N PHE A 11 4.70 -11.34 -3.40
CA PHE A 11 4.28 -10.05 -2.84
C PHE A 11 5.23 -8.90 -3.15
N LYS A 12 5.87 -8.93 -4.33
CA LYS A 12 6.66 -7.82 -4.85
C LYS A 12 5.83 -6.53 -5.01
N GLY A 13 6.51 -5.38 -5.10
CA GLY A 13 5.89 -4.08 -5.27
C GLY A 13 4.95 -4.02 -6.48
N ARG A 14 3.72 -3.52 -6.26
CA ARG A 14 2.72 -3.28 -7.31
C ARG A 14 1.93 -2.00 -7.06
N GLY A 15 1.37 -1.45 -8.13
CA GLY A 15 0.54 -0.26 -8.08
C GLY A 15 1.31 1.03 -7.77
N PRO A 16 0.59 2.17 -7.66
CA PRO A 16 1.21 3.49 -7.58
C PRO A 16 2.07 3.70 -6.32
N ILE A 17 1.64 3.17 -5.17
CA ILE A 17 2.38 3.29 -3.90
C ILE A 17 3.39 2.15 -3.67
N GLN A 18 3.59 1.26 -4.67
CA GLN A 18 4.45 0.08 -4.55
C GLN A 18 4.12 -0.79 -3.33
N LEU A 19 2.86 -1.23 -3.22
CA LEU A 19 2.42 -2.12 -2.14
C LEU A 19 3.27 -3.40 -2.14
N THR A 20 3.98 -3.65 -1.04
CA THR A 20 5.00 -4.71 -0.95
C THR A 20 4.85 -5.52 0.34
N GLY A 21 5.01 -6.84 0.24
CA GLY A 21 5.05 -7.77 1.37
C GLY A 21 3.69 -8.32 1.78
N ARG A 22 3.63 -9.63 2.09
CA ARG A 22 2.40 -10.40 2.39
C ARG A 22 1.47 -9.69 3.38
N ALA A 23 2.00 -9.20 4.49
CA ALA A 23 1.20 -8.53 5.52
C ALA A 23 0.43 -7.31 4.96
N ASN A 24 1.05 -6.50 4.10
CA ASN A 24 0.41 -5.34 3.51
C ASN A 24 -0.68 -5.74 2.50
N TYR A 25 -0.44 -6.78 1.69
CA TYR A 25 -1.47 -7.33 0.81
C TYR A 25 -2.67 -7.86 1.60
N ARG A 26 -2.43 -8.63 2.67
CA ARG A 26 -3.48 -9.14 3.55
C ARG A 26 -4.30 -8.02 4.19
N GLU A 27 -3.63 -7.01 4.73
CA GLU A 27 -4.30 -5.92 5.44
C GLU A 27 -5.11 -5.02 4.49
N ALA A 28 -4.51 -4.62 3.36
CA ALA A 28 -5.21 -3.87 2.32
C ALA A 28 -6.41 -4.67 1.78
N GLY A 29 -6.23 -5.98 1.59
CA GLY A 29 -7.29 -6.84 1.11
C GLY A 29 -8.49 -6.91 2.05
N ARG A 30 -8.23 -7.03 3.36
CA ARG A 30 -9.27 -6.98 4.40
C ARG A 30 -10.01 -5.64 4.40
N ALA A 31 -9.27 -4.52 4.32
CA ALA A 31 -9.89 -3.19 4.33
C ALA A 31 -10.71 -2.90 3.07
N LEU A 32 -10.33 -3.46 1.93
CA LEU A 32 -10.98 -3.24 0.64
C LEU A 32 -12.06 -4.28 0.29
N GLY A 33 -12.17 -5.35 1.08
CA GLY A 33 -13.05 -6.50 0.77
C GLY A 33 -12.59 -7.28 -0.46
N ILE A 34 -11.28 -7.35 -0.72
CA ILE A 34 -10.69 -8.04 -1.88
C ILE A 34 -9.61 -8.99 -1.38
N ASP A 35 -9.62 -10.26 -1.78
CA ASP A 35 -8.56 -11.19 -1.40
C ASP A 35 -7.26 -10.97 -2.19
N LEU A 36 -6.47 -9.99 -1.73
CA LEU A 36 -5.18 -9.65 -2.30
C LEU A 36 -4.05 -10.61 -1.88
N GLU A 37 -4.26 -11.45 -0.86
CA GLU A 37 -3.27 -12.44 -0.46
C GLU A 37 -3.29 -13.66 -1.40
N ALA A 38 -4.48 -14.10 -1.78
CA ALA A 38 -4.67 -15.09 -2.82
C ALA A 38 -4.30 -14.55 -4.22
N ASN A 39 -4.65 -13.29 -4.52
CA ASN A 39 -4.52 -12.69 -5.84
C ASN A 39 -3.67 -11.40 -5.86
N PRO A 40 -2.38 -11.44 -5.47
CA PRO A 40 -1.57 -10.22 -5.36
C PRO A 40 -1.36 -9.50 -6.71
N GLN A 41 -1.44 -10.20 -7.83
CA GLN A 41 -1.28 -9.64 -9.17
C GLN A 41 -2.27 -8.53 -9.51
N ILE A 42 -3.50 -8.57 -8.95
CA ILE A 42 -4.55 -7.62 -9.34
C ILE A 42 -4.27 -6.20 -8.84
N VAL A 43 -3.38 -6.03 -7.85
CA VAL A 43 -2.89 -4.70 -7.40
C VAL A 43 -2.17 -3.94 -8.51
N ALA A 44 -1.69 -4.63 -9.56
CA ALA A 44 -1.13 -3.99 -10.75
C ALA A 44 -2.19 -3.35 -11.66
N THR A 45 -3.48 -3.69 -11.50
CA THR A 45 -4.55 -3.04 -12.27
C THR A 45 -4.79 -1.62 -11.76
N PRO A 46 -5.18 -0.66 -12.61
CA PRO A 46 -5.47 0.71 -12.17
C PRO A 46 -6.51 0.75 -11.05
N ALA A 47 -7.62 0.03 -11.20
CA ALA A 47 -8.73 0.06 -10.24
C ALA A 47 -8.32 -0.38 -8.83
N VAL A 48 -7.63 -1.52 -8.70
CA VAL A 48 -7.19 -2.00 -7.38
C VAL A 48 -5.96 -1.24 -6.91
N GLY A 49 -5.03 -0.92 -7.80
CA GLY A 49 -3.83 -0.14 -7.49
C GLY A 49 -4.16 1.19 -6.82
N PHE A 50 -5.06 2.00 -7.40
CA PHE A 50 -5.49 3.25 -6.77
C PHE A 50 -6.25 3.04 -5.47
N ARG A 51 -7.11 2.02 -5.35
CA ARG A 51 -7.77 1.69 -4.08
C ARG A 51 -6.77 1.35 -2.97
N THR A 52 -5.71 0.61 -3.28
CA THR A 52 -4.64 0.32 -2.32
C THR A 52 -3.83 1.56 -1.95
N SER A 53 -3.58 2.48 -2.89
CA SER A 53 -2.93 3.77 -2.60
C SER A 53 -3.78 4.64 -1.68
N VAL A 54 -5.09 4.76 -1.94
CA VAL A 54 -6.01 5.54 -1.09
C VAL A 54 -6.14 4.92 0.29
N TRP A 55 -6.21 3.59 0.39
CA TRP A 55 -6.18 2.88 1.67
C TRP A 55 -4.92 3.21 2.47
N PHE A 56 -3.74 3.12 1.84
CA PHE A 56 -2.47 3.44 2.50
C PHE A 56 -2.45 4.90 2.98
N TRP A 57 -2.86 5.82 2.10
CA TRP A 57 -2.92 7.24 2.41
C TRP A 57 -3.82 7.56 3.61
N THR A 58 -5.01 6.94 3.63
CA THR A 58 -6.00 7.12 4.69
C THR A 58 -5.54 6.49 6.00
N LYS A 59 -5.02 5.26 5.95
CA LYS A 59 -4.50 4.52 7.11
C LYS A 59 -3.42 5.32 7.86
N HIS A 60 -2.58 6.04 7.12
CA HIS A 60 -1.49 6.84 7.69
C HIS A 60 -1.86 8.30 7.96
N ASN A 61 -3.14 8.68 7.82
CA ASN A 61 -3.65 10.04 8.03
C ASN A 61 -2.83 11.11 7.27
N LEU A 62 -2.46 10.81 6.02
CA LEU A 62 -1.54 11.66 5.26
C LEU A 62 -2.17 12.98 4.78
N ASN A 63 -3.51 13.11 4.79
CA ASN A 63 -4.19 14.38 4.53
C ASN A 63 -3.74 15.47 5.51
N ALA A 64 -3.71 15.17 6.81
CA ALA A 64 -3.32 16.15 7.83
C ALA A 64 -1.87 16.66 7.63
N LEU A 65 -0.98 15.78 7.17
CA LEU A 65 0.39 16.16 6.84
C LEU A 65 0.47 16.97 5.54
N ALA A 66 -0.34 16.62 4.53
CA ALA A 66 -0.38 17.36 3.28
C ALA A 66 -0.93 18.79 3.49
N ASP A 67 -1.98 18.93 4.30
CA ASP A 67 -2.62 20.20 4.61
C ASP A 67 -1.72 21.14 5.43
N ALA A 68 -0.78 20.59 6.20
CA ALA A 68 0.18 21.39 6.98
C ALA A 68 1.10 22.26 6.10
N GLY A 69 1.33 21.88 4.84
CA GLY A 69 2.08 22.70 3.88
C GLY A 69 3.54 22.98 4.25
N THR A 70 4.14 22.21 5.17
CA THR A 70 5.53 22.41 5.62
C THR A 70 6.50 21.40 5.01
N LEU A 71 7.77 21.79 4.90
CA LEU A 71 8.85 20.89 4.48
C LEU A 71 8.98 19.68 5.44
N ALA A 72 8.76 19.89 6.73
CA ALA A 72 8.79 18.82 7.72
C ALA A 72 7.69 17.78 7.45
N ALA A 73 6.46 18.22 7.19
CA ALA A 73 5.36 17.32 6.87
C ALA A 73 5.57 16.61 5.52
N PHE A 74 6.08 17.31 4.49
CA PHE A 74 6.47 16.71 3.21
C PHE A 74 7.50 15.58 3.38
N ARG A 75 8.52 15.79 4.23
CA ARG A 75 9.54 14.76 4.53
C ARG A 75 8.94 13.57 5.26
N GLN A 76 7.95 13.76 6.13
CA GLN A 76 7.23 12.66 6.77
C GLN A 76 6.44 11.81 5.76
N ILE A 77 5.75 12.45 4.81
CA ILE A 77 5.00 11.75 3.75
C ILE A 77 5.95 10.96 2.84
N THR A 78 7.03 11.60 2.37
CA THR A 78 7.92 11.05 1.35
C THR A 78 9.08 10.21 1.90
N ARG A 79 9.33 10.30 3.21
CA ARG A 79 10.47 9.68 3.92
C ARG A 79 11.83 10.06 3.29
N LYS A 80 11.95 11.34 2.94
CA LYS A 80 13.13 11.96 2.31
C LYS A 80 13.82 12.95 3.23
#